data_AF-A0A7S3FLJ2-F1
#
_entry.id   AF-A0A7S3FLJ2-F1
#
_cell.length_a   1.000
_cell.length_b   1.000
_cell.length_c   1.000
_cell.angle_alpha   90.00
_cell.angle_beta   90.00
_cell.angle_gamma   90.00
#
_symmetry.space_group_name_H-M   'P 1'
#
loop_
_entity.id
_entity.type
_entity.pdbx_description
1 polymer ?
#
loop_
_entity_poly.entity_id
_entity_poly.type
_entity_poly.pdbx_seq_one_letter_code
_entity_poly.pdbx_strand_id
1 'polypeptide(L)'
;KHEAKESKTVQASQRALKQAEKQASTQMKKLKVTAKPGFKVARKQYWFEKFDWFVSSENYLVVSGRDAQQNELLVKRYLTTHDVYVHADIHGAASCVVRNRVGG
;
A
#
# COMPACT_ATOMS: atom_id res chain seq x y z
N LYS A 1 18.95 36.46 -37.69
CA LYS A 1 19.80 36.02 -36.53
C LYS A 1 18.99 35.48 -35.33
N HIS A 2 17.66 35.38 -35.39
CA HIS A 2 16.81 34.88 -34.27
C HIS A 2 16.43 33.39 -34.37
N GLU A 3 16.11 32.86 -35.57
CA GLU A 3 15.74 31.44 -35.77
C GLU A 3 16.78 30.41 -35.32
N ALA A 4 18.07 30.73 -35.47
CA ALA A 4 19.16 29.82 -35.09
C ALA A 4 19.27 29.61 -33.56
N LYS A 5 18.69 30.50 -32.75
CA LYS A 5 18.65 30.37 -31.28
C LYS A 5 17.42 29.56 -30.85
N GLU A 6 16.28 29.76 -31.49
CA GLU A 6 15.04 29.01 -31.21
C GLU A 6 15.18 27.53 -31.57
N SER A 7 15.74 27.23 -32.75
CA SER A 7 16.02 25.86 -33.20
C SER A 7 16.92 25.08 -32.22
N LYS A 8 17.93 25.75 -31.65
CA LYS A 8 18.85 25.13 -30.67
C LYS A 8 18.17 24.87 -29.33
N THR A 9 17.29 25.77 -28.87
CA THR A 9 16.53 25.60 -27.62
C THR A 9 15.50 24.47 -27.74
N VAL A 10 14.81 24.35 -28.88
CA VAL A 10 13.84 23.27 -29.12
C VAL A 10 14.54 21.91 -29.19
N GLN A 11 15.69 21.81 -29.87
CA GLN A 11 16.47 20.57 -29.91
C GLN A 11 17.03 20.18 -28.54
N ALA A 12 17.49 21.14 -27.73
CA ALA A 12 17.95 20.85 -26.37
C ALA A 12 16.82 20.32 -25.48
N SER A 13 15.62 20.92 -25.58
CA SER A 13 14.42 20.49 -24.84
C SER A 13 13.98 19.08 -25.26
N GLN A 14 13.92 18.78 -26.55
CA GLN A 14 13.56 17.45 -27.05
C GLN A 14 14.56 16.36 -26.63
N ARG A 15 15.86 16.68 -26.57
CA ARG A 15 16.88 15.75 -26.09
C ARG A 15 16.75 15.49 -24.59
N ALA A 16 16.46 16.52 -23.80
CA ALA A 16 16.22 16.39 -22.37
C ALA A 16 15.01 15.51 -22.07
N LEU A 17 13.90 15.68 -22.80
CA LEU A 17 12.69 14.86 -22.63
C LEU A 17 12.93 13.39 -23.00
N LYS A 18 13.57 13.12 -24.15
CA LYS A 18 13.93 11.74 -24.54
C LYS A 18 14.89 11.08 -23.55
N GLN A 19 15.78 11.86 -22.95
CA GLN A 19 16.70 11.36 -21.93
C GLN A 19 15.97 11.04 -20.63
N ALA A 20 15.01 11.86 -20.21
CA ALA A 20 14.15 11.60 -19.05
C ALA A 20 13.27 10.34 -19.26
N GLU A 21 12.66 10.17 -20.43
CA GLU A 21 11.88 8.98 -20.79
C GLU A 21 12.73 7.71 -20.81
N LYS A 22 13.95 7.80 -21.35
CA LYS A 22 14.90 6.68 -21.37
C LYS A 22 15.37 6.35 -19.95
N GLN A 23 15.64 7.35 -19.11
CA GLN A 23 16.00 7.12 -17.71
C GLN A 23 14.85 6.49 -16.92
N ALA A 24 13.63 7.00 -17.05
CA ALA A 24 12.43 6.46 -16.41
C ALA A 24 12.16 5.01 -16.83
N SER A 25 12.23 4.70 -18.13
CA SER A 25 12.05 3.32 -18.63
C SER A 25 13.16 2.38 -18.19
N THR A 26 14.40 2.86 -18.07
CA THR A 26 15.53 2.05 -17.59
C THR A 26 15.42 1.79 -16.08
N GLN A 27 14.96 2.76 -15.30
CA GLN A 27 14.71 2.62 -13.87
C GLN A 27 13.57 1.63 -13.60
N MET A 28 12.48 1.73 -14.36
CA MET A 28 11.37 0.76 -14.32
C MET A 28 11.82 -0.67 -14.67
N LYS A 29 12.68 -0.83 -15.68
CA LYS A 29 13.25 -2.14 -16.04
C LYS A 29 14.19 -2.69 -14.96
N LYS A 30 15.00 -1.85 -14.32
CA LYS A 30 15.88 -2.26 -13.21
C LYS A 30 15.09 -2.74 -12.00
N LEU A 31 13.97 -2.09 -11.66
CA LEU A 31 13.05 -2.53 -10.59
C LEU A 31 12.41 -3.89 -10.91
N LYS A 32 12.05 -4.14 -12.18
CA LYS A 32 11.51 -5.43 -12.63
C LYS A 32 12.57 -6.56 -12.61
N VAL A 33 13.83 -6.26 -12.90
CA VAL A 33 14.93 -7.26 -12.91
C VAL A 33 15.42 -7.61 -11.50
N THR A 34 15.27 -6.72 -10.52
CA THR A 34 15.56 -7.03 -9.11
C THR A 34 14.53 -7.97 -8.49
N ALA A 35 13.32 -8.05 -9.06
CA ALA A 35 12.35 -9.10 -8.77
C ALA A 35 12.67 -10.40 -9.53
N LYS A 36 13.85 -10.99 -9.30
CA LYS A 36 14.20 -12.30 -9.86
C LYS A 36 13.19 -13.37 -9.36
N PRO A 37 12.56 -14.17 -10.24
CA PRO A 37 11.53 -15.15 -9.86
C PRO A 37 12.11 -16.49 -9.34
N GLY A 38 13.25 -16.47 -8.63
CA GLY A 38 13.97 -17.69 -8.23
C GLY A 38 14.10 -17.91 -6.73
N PHE A 39 14.03 -16.84 -5.93
CA PHE A 39 14.04 -16.94 -4.48
C PHE A 39 13.12 -15.83 -3.96
N LYS A 40 11.84 -16.17 -3.76
CA LYS A 40 10.96 -15.27 -3.01
C LYS A 40 11.55 -15.22 -1.61
N VAL A 41 12.26 -14.14 -1.27
CA VAL A 41 12.53 -13.79 0.12
C VAL A 41 11.18 -13.96 0.82
N ALA A 42 11.08 -14.91 1.74
CA ALA A 42 9.82 -15.23 2.39
C ALA A 42 9.34 -13.95 3.07
N ARG A 43 8.32 -13.32 2.49
CA ARG A 43 7.78 -12.07 3.02
C ARG A 43 7.24 -12.40 4.41
N LYS A 44 7.65 -11.63 5.40
CA LYS A 44 7.08 -11.74 6.74
C LYS A 44 5.60 -11.38 6.64
N GLN A 45 4.73 -12.39 6.77
CA GLN A 45 3.29 -12.17 6.79
C GLN A 45 2.95 -11.38 8.04
N TYR A 46 2.13 -10.35 7.89
CA TYR A 46 1.59 -9.65 9.04
C TYR A 46 0.55 -10.52 9.73
N TRP A 47 0.42 -10.36 11.05
CA TRP A 47 -0.52 -11.15 11.85
C TRP A 47 -1.98 -10.97 11.42
N PHE A 48 -2.32 -9.82 10.83
CA PHE A 48 -3.68 -9.47 10.43
C PHE A 48 -4.10 -10.08 9.09
N GLU A 49 -3.15 -10.59 8.29
CA GLU A 49 -3.45 -11.13 6.95
C GLU A 49 -4.29 -12.40 6.96
N LYS A 50 -4.44 -13.04 8.13
CA LYS A 50 -5.33 -14.20 8.31
C LYS A 50 -6.81 -13.82 8.49
N PHE A 51 -7.11 -12.55 8.67
CA PHE A 51 -8.46 -12.00 8.83
C PHE A 51 -8.89 -11.28 7.55
N ASP A 52 -10.14 -10.81 7.49
CA ASP A 52 -10.52 -9.83 6.47
C ASP A 52 -9.98 -8.47 6.87
N TRP A 53 -9.29 -7.77 5.97
CA TRP A 53 -8.66 -6.50 6.30
C TRP A 53 -8.60 -5.56 5.11
N PHE A 54 -8.59 -4.26 5.41
CA PHE A 54 -8.34 -3.21 4.43
C PHE A 54 -7.73 -1.98 5.11
N VAL A 55 -7.22 -1.05 4.30
CA VAL A 55 -6.75 0.27 4.76
C VAL A 55 -7.80 1.31 4.37
N SER A 56 -8.28 2.09 5.33
CA SER A 56 -9.28 3.14 5.08
C SER A 56 -8.70 4.34 4.33
N SER A 57 -9.57 5.24 3.87
CA SER A 57 -9.19 6.53 3.27
C SER A 57 -8.27 7.36 4.14
N GLU A 58 -8.51 7.40 5.45
CA GLU A 58 -7.66 8.09 6.42
C GLU A 58 -6.48 7.24 6.91
N ASN A 59 -6.15 6.18 6.18
CA ASN A 59 -4.95 5.37 6.38
C ASN A 59 -4.93 4.57 7.71
N TYR A 60 -6.12 4.21 8.21
CA TYR A 60 -6.28 3.28 9.33
C TYR A 60 -6.36 1.84 8.85
N LEU A 61 -5.75 0.91 9.59
CA LEU A 61 -5.90 -0.51 9.34
C LEU A 61 -7.21 -0.99 10.00
N VAL A 62 -8.11 -1.54 9.19
CA VAL A 62 -9.36 -2.14 9.63
C VAL A 62 -9.24 -3.66 9.48
N VAL A 63 -9.60 -4.40 10.52
CA VAL A 63 -9.53 -5.87 10.57
C VAL A 63 -10.86 -6.42 11.05
N SER A 64 -11.38 -7.47 10.40
CA SER A 64 -12.64 -8.12 10.71
C SER A 64 -12.49 -9.64 10.71
N GLY A 65 -13.18 -10.35 11.62
CA GLY A 65 -13.22 -11.81 11.59
C GLY A 65 -14.17 -12.34 10.52
N ARG A 66 -13.83 -13.51 9.94
CA ARG A 66 -14.66 -14.21 8.95
C ARG A 66 -15.72 -15.13 9.55
N ASP A 67 -15.50 -15.54 10.79
CA ASP A 67 -16.35 -16.45 11.54
C ASP A 67 -16.35 -16.08 13.04
N ALA A 68 -17.24 -16.71 13.81
CA ALA A 68 -17.38 -16.43 15.23
C ALA A 68 -16.09 -16.70 16.04
N GLN A 69 -15.31 -17.72 15.67
CA GLN A 69 -14.06 -18.03 16.37
C GLN A 69 -12.97 -16.99 16.08
N GLN A 70 -12.89 -16.52 14.84
CA GLN A 70 -12.00 -15.43 14.45
C GLN A 70 -12.41 -14.11 15.08
N ASN A 71 -13.71 -13.82 15.18
CA ASN A 71 -14.23 -12.65 15.86
C ASN A 71 -13.77 -12.62 17.32
N GLU A 72 -13.99 -13.73 18.05
CA GLU A 72 -13.54 -13.84 19.44
C GLU A 72 -12.02 -13.72 19.57
N LEU A 73 -11.26 -14.38 18.69
CA LEU A 73 -9.80 -14.30 18.68
C LEU A 73 -9.32 -12.87 18.43
N LEU A 74 -9.94 -12.17 17.47
CA LEU A 74 -9.60 -10.80 17.11
C LEU A 74 -9.80 -9.86 18.29
N VAL A 75 -10.98 -9.91 18.92
CA VAL A 75 -11.33 -9.05 20.06
C VAL A 75 -10.51 -9.39 21.30
N LYS A 76 -10.38 -10.67 21.66
CA LYS A 76 -9.69 -11.07 22.91
C LYS A 76 -8.18 -10.88 22.84
N ARG A 77 -7.55 -11.08 21.67
CA ARG A 77 -6.09 -11.15 21.56
C ARG A 77 -5.46 -9.93 20.90
N TYR A 78 -6.18 -9.25 20.01
CA TYR A 78 -5.59 -8.21 19.17
C TYR A 78 -6.17 -6.82 19.41
N LEU A 79 -7.37 -6.68 20.00
CA LEU A 79 -7.90 -5.38 20.39
C LEU A 79 -7.07 -4.80 21.54
N THR A 80 -6.56 -3.58 21.36
CA THR A 80 -5.83 -2.82 22.38
C THR A 80 -6.61 -1.58 22.81
N THR A 81 -6.27 -0.99 23.95
CA THR A 81 -7.00 0.12 24.58
C THR A 81 -7.26 1.32 23.68
N HIS A 82 -6.36 1.62 22.74
CA HIS A 82 -6.51 2.77 21.85
C HIS A 82 -7.25 2.46 20.54
N ASP A 83 -7.56 1.20 20.28
CA ASP A 83 -8.27 0.77 19.08
C ASP A 83 -9.78 0.98 19.22
N VAL A 84 -10.45 1.11 18.08
CA VAL A 84 -11.92 1.22 18.06
C VAL A 84 -12.52 -0.13 17.69
N TYR A 85 -13.47 -0.57 18.49
CA TYR A 85 -14.29 -1.74 18.21
C TYR A 85 -15.58 -1.35 17.50
N VAL A 86 -15.95 -2.09 16.46
CA VAL A 86 -17.13 -1.83 15.63
C VAL A 86 -17.88 -3.15 15.38
N HIS A 87 -19.19 -3.11 15.53
CA HIS A 87 -20.10 -4.24 15.28
C HIS A 87 -21.44 -3.68 14.80
N ALA A 88 -22.12 -4.38 13.89
CA ALA A 88 -23.46 -3.98 13.45
C ALA A 88 -24.51 -4.53 14.43
N ASP A 89 -25.60 -3.79 14.67
CA ASP A 89 -26.70 -4.24 15.53
C ASP A 89 -27.61 -5.27 14.83
N ILE A 90 -27.01 -6.37 14.38
CA ILE A 90 -27.69 -7.51 13.75
C ILE A 90 -27.03 -8.82 14.19
N HIS A 91 -27.82 -9.88 14.28
CA HIS A 91 -27.31 -11.19 14.63
C HIS A 91 -26.40 -11.75 13.52
N GLY A 92 -25.26 -12.31 13.91
CA GLY A 92 -24.28 -12.87 12.96
C GLY A 92 -23.41 -11.83 12.26
N ALA A 93 -23.44 -10.56 12.67
CA ALA A 93 -22.51 -9.57 12.15
C ALA A 93 -21.05 -9.89 12.50
N ALA A 94 -20.14 -9.44 11.65
CA ALA A 94 -18.72 -9.56 11.92
C ALA A 94 -18.27 -8.56 12.99
N SER A 95 -17.23 -8.94 13.73
CA SER A 95 -16.56 -8.06 14.69
C SER A 95 -15.38 -7.37 14.01
N CYS A 96 -15.38 -6.04 14.01
CA CYS A 96 -14.37 -5.21 13.36
C CYS A 96 -13.54 -4.45 14.39
N VAL A 97 -12.22 -4.34 14.15
CA VAL A 97 -11.28 -3.56 14.93
C VAL A 97 -10.57 -2.58 14.02
N VAL A 98 -10.62 -1.29 14.37
CA VAL A 98 -9.87 -0.22 13.70
C VAL A 98 -8.63 0.08 14.53
N ARG A 99 -7.46 -0.19 13.96
CA ARG A 99 -6.16 0.01 14.60
C ARG A 99 -5.85 1.50 14.69
N ASN A 100 -5.78 2.04 15.90
CA ASN A 100 -5.38 3.42 16.09
C ASN A 100 -3.86 3.55 16.28
N ARG A 101 -3.24 4.58 15.70
CA ARG A 101 -1.84 4.88 15.95
C ARG A 101 -1.76 5.69 17.23
N VAL A 102 -1.17 5.11 18.28
CA VAL A 102 -0.93 5.84 19.53
C VAL A 102 0.08 6.97 19.23
N GLY A 103 -0.36 8.22 19.20
CA GLY A 103 0.49 9.40 18.97
C GLY A 103 -0.05 10.46 18.00
N GLY A 104 -1.37 10.58 17.81
CA GLY A 104 -2.01 11.74 17.19
C GLY A 104 -2.48 12.74 18.25
#